data_AF-A0A8D2G641-F1
#
_entry.id   AF-A0A8D2G641-F1
#
_cell.length_a   1.000
_cell.length_b   1.000
_cell.length_c   1.000
_cell.angle_alpha   90.00
_cell.angle_beta   90.00
_cell.angle_gamma   90.00
#
_symmetry.space_group_name_H-M   'P 1'
#
loop_
_entity.id
_entity.type
_entity.pdbx_description
1 polymer ?
#
loop_
_entity_poly.entity_id
_entity_poly.type
_entity_poly.pdbx_seq_one_letter_code
_entity_poly.pdbx_strand_id
1 'polypeptide(L)'
;MLLLDCNPEVDGLKHLLETGASVNAPPDPCEQSPVHLAAGSGLACFLLWQLQTGADLNQQDVLGEAPLHKAAKVGSLECLSLLVASDAQIDLCNKNGQTAEDLAWSCGFPDCAKFLTTIKCMQTIKPSEHSDRNDRVPVLRQKRSFGSVGNISGKRKC
;
A
#
# COMPACT_ATOMS: atom_id res chain seq x y z
N MET A 1 -40.53 -12.98 7.29
CA MET A 1 -39.63 -14.03 7.79
C MET A 1 -38.47 -14.04 6.82
N LEU A 2 -37.34 -13.44 7.21
CA LEU A 2 -36.24 -13.12 6.31
C LEU A 2 -35.58 -14.40 5.79
N LEU A 3 -35.46 -14.48 4.47
CA LEU A 3 -34.72 -15.50 3.74
C LEU A 3 -33.24 -15.35 4.11
N LEU A 4 -32.73 -16.27 4.93
CA LEU A 4 -31.29 -16.47 5.06
C LEU A 4 -30.84 -17.14 3.77
N ASP A 5 -30.48 -16.33 2.78
CA ASP A 5 -29.76 -16.82 1.61
C ASP A 5 -28.47 -17.48 2.10
N CYS A 6 -28.32 -18.76 1.74
CA CYS A 6 -27.17 -19.58 2.03
C CYS A 6 -25.93 -18.94 1.38
N ASN A 7 -25.15 -18.22 2.17
CA ASN A 7 -23.88 -17.66 1.72
C ASN A 7 -22.77 -18.64 2.18
N PRO A 8 -22.22 -19.49 1.30
CA PRO A 8 -21.23 -20.52 1.66
C PRO A 8 -19.89 -19.93 2.17
N GLU A 9 -19.70 -18.61 2.06
CA GLU A 9 -18.48 -17.92 2.48
C GLU A 9 -18.41 -17.67 3.99
N VAL A 10 -19.55 -17.52 4.67
CA VAL A 10 -19.59 -17.19 6.11
C VAL A 10 -19.23 -18.39 6.96
N ASP A 11 -19.62 -19.61 6.53
CA ASP A 11 -19.25 -20.85 7.19
C ASP A 11 -17.76 -21.19 7.00
N GLY A 12 -17.19 -20.89 5.82
CA GLY A 12 -15.76 -21.07 5.56
C GLY A 12 -14.89 -20.23 6.49
N LEU A 13 -15.28 -18.98 6.74
CA LEU A 13 -14.56 -18.06 7.64
C LEU A 13 -14.70 -18.43 9.11
N LYS A 14 -15.87 -18.91 9.55
CA LYS A 14 -16.04 -19.43 10.89
C LYS A 14 -15.16 -20.66 11.12
N HIS A 15 -15.10 -21.57 10.15
CA HIS A 15 -14.19 -22.71 10.18
C HIS A 15 -12.70 -22.30 10.17
N LEU A 16 -12.33 -21.23 9.45
CA LEU A 16 -10.97 -20.71 9.40
C LEU A 16 -10.53 -20.08 10.75
N LEU A 17 -11.44 -19.40 11.43
CA LEU A 17 -11.23 -18.82 12.76
C LEU A 17 -11.12 -19.92 13.84
N GLU A 18 -11.97 -20.95 13.76
CA GLU A 18 -11.93 -22.11 14.65
C GLU A 18 -10.69 -22.98 14.46
N THR A 19 -10.08 -22.99 13.26
CA THR A 19 -8.87 -23.77 12.96
C THR A 19 -7.56 -23.03 13.21
N GLY A 20 -7.60 -21.79 13.71
CA GLY A 20 -6.38 -21.03 14.04
C GLY A 20 -5.52 -20.77 12.80
N ALA A 21 -6.16 -20.47 11.66
CA ALA A 21 -5.46 -20.26 10.41
C ALA A 21 -4.38 -19.18 10.56
N SER A 22 -3.15 -19.56 10.21
CA SER A 22 -2.04 -18.63 10.09
C SER A 22 -2.43 -17.51 9.13
N VAL A 23 -2.15 -16.27 9.50
CA VAL A 23 -2.42 -15.07 8.69
C VAL A 23 -1.72 -15.14 7.32
N ASN A 24 -0.67 -15.97 7.25
CA ASN A 24 0.09 -16.30 6.04
C ASN A 24 -0.07 -17.78 5.66
N ALA A 25 -1.24 -18.40 5.91
CA ALA A 25 -1.52 -19.74 5.44
C ALA A 25 -1.21 -19.84 3.94
N PRO A 26 -0.60 -20.95 3.48
CA PRO A 26 -0.34 -21.14 2.06
C PRO A 26 -1.66 -20.97 1.32
N PRO A 27 -1.65 -20.17 0.25
CA PRO A 27 -2.90 -19.73 -0.32
C PRO A 27 -3.60 -20.94 -0.94
N ASP A 28 -4.92 -20.99 -0.79
CA ASP A 28 -5.79 -22.05 -1.33
C ASP A 28 -5.54 -22.24 -2.85
N PRO A 29 -6.05 -23.28 -3.53
CA PRO A 29 -5.89 -23.42 -4.99
C PRO A 29 -6.32 -22.20 -5.83
N CYS A 30 -7.06 -21.26 -5.23
CA CYS A 30 -7.41 -19.96 -5.79
C CYS A 30 -6.44 -18.82 -5.43
N GLU A 31 -5.27 -19.13 -4.89
CA GLU A 31 -4.24 -18.22 -4.36
C GLU A 31 -4.79 -17.15 -3.38
N GLN A 32 -5.87 -17.48 -2.66
CA GLN A 32 -6.50 -16.54 -1.73
C GLN A 32 -5.86 -16.58 -0.35
N SER A 33 -5.38 -15.43 0.10
CA SER A 33 -4.96 -15.21 1.49
C SER A 33 -6.17 -14.96 2.41
N PRO A 34 -6.04 -15.16 3.73
CA PRO A 34 -7.11 -14.87 4.69
C PRO A 34 -7.69 -13.44 4.59
N VAL A 35 -6.88 -12.46 4.16
CA VAL A 35 -7.30 -11.07 3.92
C VAL A 35 -8.26 -10.92 2.75
N HIS A 36 -8.06 -11.71 1.68
CA HIS A 36 -8.98 -11.72 0.54
C HIS A 36 -10.36 -12.19 0.95
N LEU A 37 -10.42 -13.22 1.78
CA LEU A 37 -11.68 -13.77 2.30
C LEU A 37 -12.37 -12.77 3.24
N ALA A 38 -11.62 -12.15 4.15
CA ALA A 38 -12.16 -11.13 5.05
C ALA A 38 -12.77 -9.94 4.28
N ALA A 39 -12.05 -9.43 3.28
CA ALA A 39 -12.51 -8.33 2.43
C ALA A 39 -13.68 -8.75 1.52
N GLY A 40 -13.64 -9.98 0.99
CA GLY A 40 -14.70 -10.57 0.15
C GLY A 40 -15.99 -10.88 0.90
N SER A 41 -15.93 -11.04 2.23
CA SER A 41 -17.13 -11.23 3.05
C SER A 41 -17.55 -9.97 3.80
N GLY A 42 -16.87 -8.84 3.61
CA GLY A 42 -17.19 -7.58 4.28
C GLY A 42 -16.93 -7.58 5.79
N LEU A 43 -16.09 -8.49 6.30
CA LEU A 43 -15.83 -8.65 7.73
C LEU A 43 -14.71 -7.70 8.20
N ALA A 44 -15.05 -6.42 8.34
CA ALA A 44 -14.13 -5.36 8.76
C ALA A 44 -13.38 -5.68 10.07
N CYS A 45 -14.05 -6.29 11.06
CA CYS A 45 -13.40 -6.67 12.33
C CYS A 45 -12.32 -7.73 12.16
N PHE A 46 -12.55 -8.70 11.27
CA PHE A 46 -11.58 -9.77 11.00
C PHE A 46 -10.41 -9.24 10.19
N LEU A 47 -10.70 -8.39 9.21
CA LEU A 47 -9.70 -7.67 8.44
C LEU A 47 -8.78 -6.83 9.35
N LEU A 48 -9.34 -6.11 10.33
CA LEU A 48 -8.56 -5.34 11.31
C LEU A 48 -7.60 -6.21 12.13
N TRP A 49 -8.05 -7.39 12.54
CA TRP A 49 -7.20 -8.34 13.26
C TRP A 49 -6.07 -8.89 12.37
N GLN A 50 -6.34 -9.15 11.09
CA GLN A 50 -5.32 -9.58 10.12
C GLN A 50 -4.30 -8.48 9.80
N LEU A 51 -4.75 -7.22 9.76
CA LEU A 51 -3.87 -6.07 9.62
C LEU A 51 -2.85 -5.97 10.75
N GLN A 52 -3.29 -6.20 12.00
CA GLN A 52 -2.41 -6.19 13.17
C GLN A 52 -1.37 -7.31 13.18
N THR A 53 -1.62 -8.38 12.41
CA THR A 53 -0.73 -9.55 12.32
C THR A 53 0.22 -9.48 11.12
N GLY A 54 0.21 -8.36 10.38
CA GLY A 54 1.18 -8.08 9.32
C GLY A 54 0.86 -8.74 7.99
N ALA A 55 -0.41 -8.94 7.68
CA ALA A 55 -0.84 -9.53 6.41
C ALA A 55 -0.52 -8.62 5.22
N ASP A 56 -0.16 -9.22 4.08
CA ASP A 56 0.08 -8.49 2.83
C ASP A 56 -1.26 -8.08 2.17
N LEU A 57 -1.50 -6.77 2.10
CA LEU A 57 -2.71 -6.17 1.55
C LEU A 57 -2.68 -5.98 0.03
N ASN A 58 -1.50 -6.16 -0.58
CA ASN A 58 -1.29 -6.00 -2.00
C ASN A 58 -1.12 -7.34 -2.71
N GLN A 59 -1.06 -8.44 -1.96
CA GLN A 59 -1.08 -9.79 -2.52
C GLN A 59 -2.31 -9.94 -3.41
N GLN A 60 -2.11 -10.50 -4.60
CA GLN A 60 -3.16 -10.74 -5.58
C GLN A 60 -3.48 -12.24 -5.64
N ASP A 61 -4.76 -12.57 -5.79
CA ASP A 61 -5.21 -13.95 -5.99
C ASP A 61 -5.06 -14.43 -7.45
N VAL A 62 -5.58 -15.63 -7.77
CA VAL A 62 -5.52 -16.18 -9.14
C VAL A 62 -6.25 -15.33 -10.20
N LEU A 63 -7.09 -14.37 -9.80
CA LEU A 63 -7.74 -13.43 -10.72
C LEU A 63 -6.99 -12.11 -10.81
N GLY A 64 -5.85 -11.98 -10.12
CA GLY A 64 -5.16 -10.70 -9.95
C GLY A 64 -5.89 -9.78 -8.96
N GLU A 65 -6.90 -10.27 -8.24
CA GLU A 65 -7.69 -9.43 -7.34
C GLU A 65 -7.00 -9.35 -5.98
N ALA A 66 -6.50 -8.17 -5.62
CA ALA A 66 -6.10 -7.84 -4.26
C ALA A 66 -7.33 -7.71 -3.31
N PRO A 67 -7.15 -7.74 -1.98
CA PRO A 67 -8.24 -7.56 -1.01
C PRO A 67 -9.11 -6.33 -1.26
N LEU A 68 -8.52 -5.23 -1.75
CA LEU A 68 -9.26 -4.01 -2.09
C LEU A 68 -10.29 -4.24 -3.22
N HIS A 69 -9.96 -5.07 -4.21
CA HIS A 69 -10.90 -5.46 -5.28
C HIS A 69 -12.07 -6.25 -4.72
N LYS A 70 -11.82 -7.17 -3.77
CA LYS A 70 -12.86 -7.96 -3.12
C LYS A 70 -13.81 -7.09 -2.32
N ALA A 71 -13.28 -6.17 -1.50
CA ALA A 71 -14.08 -5.22 -0.75
C ALA A 71 -14.95 -4.32 -1.66
N ALA A 72 -14.41 -3.89 -2.81
CA ALA A 72 -15.14 -3.11 -3.81
C ALA A 72 -16.26 -3.91 -4.50
N LYS A 73 -16.02 -5.19 -4.83
CA LYS A 73 -17.04 -6.08 -5.43
C LYS A 73 -18.22 -6.37 -4.51
N VAL A 74 -17.98 -6.35 -3.21
CA VAL A 74 -19.00 -6.60 -2.16
C VAL A 74 -19.69 -5.31 -1.75
N GLY A 75 -19.08 -4.15 -2.03
CA GLY A 75 -19.59 -2.85 -1.61
C GLY A 75 -19.36 -2.55 -0.14
N SER A 76 -18.35 -3.16 0.50
CA SER A 76 -18.04 -2.92 1.91
C SER A 76 -17.16 -1.67 2.07
N LEU A 77 -17.80 -0.54 2.36
CA LEU A 77 -17.11 0.73 2.58
C LEU A 77 -16.20 0.67 3.83
N GLU A 78 -16.63 -0.03 4.88
CA GLU A 78 -15.82 -0.26 6.07
C GLU A 78 -14.52 -1.00 5.74
N CYS A 79 -14.58 -2.09 4.98
CA CYS A 79 -13.37 -2.82 4.57
C CYS A 79 -12.48 -1.95 3.68
N LEU A 80 -13.05 -1.19 2.74
CA LEU A 80 -12.29 -0.25 1.91
C LEU A 80 -11.58 0.81 2.75
N SER A 81 -12.28 1.41 3.72
CA SER A 81 -11.69 2.43 4.60
C SER A 81 -10.54 1.87 5.44
N LEU A 82 -10.65 0.63 5.94
CA LEU A 82 -9.59 -0.02 6.70
C LEU A 82 -8.38 -0.34 5.84
N LEU A 83 -8.58 -0.84 4.62
CA LEU A 83 -7.49 -1.14 3.69
C LEU A 83 -6.76 0.13 3.27
N VAL A 84 -7.49 1.19 2.93
CA VAL A 84 -6.93 2.50 2.58
C VAL A 84 -6.18 3.11 3.77
N ALA A 85 -6.73 3.03 4.97
CA ALA A 85 -6.06 3.51 6.19
C ALA A 85 -4.75 2.74 6.50
N SER A 86 -4.61 1.55 5.94
CA SER A 86 -3.44 0.68 6.10
C SER A 86 -2.48 0.74 4.91
N ASP A 87 -2.54 1.82 4.11
CA ASP A 87 -1.69 2.07 2.94
C ASP A 87 -1.74 0.97 1.86
N ALA A 88 -2.89 0.29 1.69
CA ALA A 88 -3.10 -0.62 0.56
C ALA A 88 -3.02 0.13 -0.78
N GLN A 89 -2.44 -0.50 -1.80
CA GLN A 89 -2.32 0.08 -3.13
C GLN A 89 -3.68 0.11 -3.84
N ILE A 90 -4.18 1.32 -4.08
CA ILE A 90 -5.49 1.56 -4.69
C ILE A 90 -5.51 1.42 -6.21
N ASP A 91 -4.35 1.59 -6.85
CA ASP A 91 -4.19 1.59 -8.30
C ASP A 91 -3.82 0.22 -8.87
N LEU A 92 -3.89 -0.84 -8.06
CA LEU A 92 -3.70 -2.20 -8.54
C LEU A 92 -4.79 -2.56 -9.55
N CYS A 93 -4.38 -3.24 -10.62
CA CYS A 93 -5.29 -3.80 -11.61
C CYS A 93 -5.35 -5.32 -11.46
N ASN A 94 -6.55 -5.87 -11.61
CA ASN A 94 -6.74 -7.31 -11.75
C ASN A 94 -6.29 -7.81 -13.15
N LYS A 95 -6.40 -9.12 -13.40
CA LYS A 95 -6.02 -9.72 -14.70
C LYS A 95 -6.83 -9.20 -15.89
N ASN A 96 -8.00 -8.61 -15.64
CA ASN A 96 -8.83 -7.99 -16.67
C ASN A 96 -8.46 -6.51 -16.91
N GLY A 97 -7.46 -5.98 -16.20
CA GLY A 97 -7.08 -4.57 -16.28
C GLY A 97 -8.02 -3.63 -15.52
N GLN A 98 -8.87 -4.16 -14.63
CA GLN A 98 -9.83 -3.38 -13.86
C GLN A 98 -9.25 -3.04 -12.48
N THR A 99 -9.43 -1.80 -12.05
CA THR A 99 -9.12 -1.35 -10.70
C THR A 99 -10.27 -1.67 -9.73
N ALA A 100 -10.02 -1.52 -8.43
CA ALA A 100 -11.08 -1.62 -7.42
C ALA A 100 -12.22 -0.61 -7.66
N GLU A 101 -11.91 0.58 -8.18
CA GLU A 101 -12.92 1.58 -8.56
C GLU A 101 -13.81 1.10 -9.71
N ASP A 102 -13.20 0.55 -10.76
CA ASP A 102 -13.94 0.02 -11.92
C ASP A 102 -14.88 -1.11 -11.50
N LEU A 103 -14.42 -1.98 -10.59
CA LEU A 103 -15.23 -3.06 -10.04
C LEU A 103 -16.41 -2.51 -9.22
N ALA A 104 -16.18 -1.53 -8.35
CA ALA A 104 -17.25 -0.89 -7.57
C ALA A 104 -18.34 -0.28 -8.47
N TRP A 105 -17.96 0.38 -9.58
CA TRP A 105 -18.90 0.86 -10.58
C TRP A 105 -19.67 -0.27 -11.26
N SER A 106 -18.96 -1.32 -11.70
CA SER A 106 -19.56 -2.45 -12.42
C SER A 106 -20.51 -3.29 -11.55
N CYS A 107 -20.24 -3.37 -10.25
CA CYS A 107 -21.05 -4.12 -9.29
C CYS A 107 -22.21 -3.29 -8.71
N GLY A 108 -22.33 -2.00 -9.05
CA GLY A 108 -23.43 -1.15 -8.62
C GLY A 108 -23.25 -0.53 -7.23
N PHE A 109 -22.01 -0.35 -6.77
CA PHE A 109 -21.67 0.28 -5.49
C PHE A 109 -21.03 1.67 -5.69
N PRO A 110 -21.82 2.69 -6.10
CA PRO A 110 -21.29 4.00 -6.45
C PRO A 110 -20.67 4.75 -5.27
N ASP A 111 -21.11 4.49 -4.04
CA ASP A 111 -20.53 5.13 -2.85
C ASP A 111 -19.11 4.63 -2.57
N CYS A 112 -18.87 3.33 -2.77
CA CYS A 112 -17.52 2.75 -2.72
C CYS A 112 -16.63 3.29 -3.84
N ALA A 113 -17.17 3.41 -5.05
CA ALA A 113 -16.44 3.97 -6.18
C ALA A 113 -16.02 5.43 -5.92
N LYS A 114 -16.97 6.29 -5.52
CA LYS A 114 -16.71 7.69 -5.15
C LYS A 114 -15.70 7.82 -4.01
N PHE A 115 -15.79 6.93 -3.01
CA PHE A 115 -14.82 6.90 -1.93
C PHE A 115 -13.41 6.65 -2.46
N LEU A 116 -13.22 5.63 -3.29
CA LEU A 116 -11.95 5.32 -3.94
C LEU A 116 -11.44 6.47 -4.82
N THR A 117 -12.31 7.09 -5.64
CA THR A 117 -11.96 8.26 -6.44
C THR A 117 -11.48 9.43 -5.55
N THR A 118 -12.16 9.66 -4.43
CA THR A 118 -11.81 10.75 -3.49
C THR A 118 -10.43 10.52 -2.87
N ILE A 119 -10.16 9.30 -2.42
CA ILE A 119 -8.84 8.94 -1.85
C ILE A 119 -7.74 9.08 -2.90
N LYS A 120 -7.99 8.63 -4.14
CA LYS A 120 -7.05 8.76 -5.26
C LYS A 120 -6.68 10.23 -5.53
N CYS A 121 -7.68 11.11 -5.56
CA CYS A 121 -7.48 12.56 -5.71
C CYS A 121 -6.72 13.20 -4.54
N MET A 122 -6.78 12.63 -3.33
CA MET A 122 -6.00 13.12 -2.19
C MET A 122 -4.54 12.65 -2.22
N GLN A 123 -4.27 11.45 -2.72
CA GLN A 123 -2.90 10.92 -2.83
C GLN A 123 -2.05 11.64 -3.90
N THR A 124 -2.67 12.21 -4.93
CA THR A 124 -1.99 13.00 -5.97
C THR A 124 -1.52 14.39 -5.50
N ILE A 125 -1.87 14.81 -4.28
CA ILE A 125 -1.50 16.11 -3.67
C ILE A 125 -0.40 15.94 -2.60
N LYS A 126 0.29 14.80 -2.50
CA LYS A 126 1.60 14.76 -1.82
C LYS A 126 2.65 15.26 -2.82
N PRO A 127 3.07 16.56 -2.78
CA PRO A 127 4.19 16.97 -3.60
C PRO A 127 5.41 16.19 -3.13
N SER A 128 6.10 15.64 -4.13
CA SER A 128 7.50 15.28 -4.10
C SER A 128 8.33 16.20 -3.20
N GLU A 129 8.68 15.74 -2.01
CA GLU A 129 9.79 16.29 -1.22
C GLU A 129 10.57 15.10 -0.65
N HIS A 130 11.53 14.62 -1.46
CA HIS A 130 12.92 14.31 -1.12
C HIS A 130 13.47 13.09 -1.87
N SER A 131 14.16 13.33 -2.99
CA SER A 131 15.55 12.85 -3.20
C SER A 131 16.18 13.29 -4.53
N ASP A 132 15.76 14.40 -5.14
CA ASP A 132 16.64 15.11 -6.09
C ASP A 132 17.65 15.97 -5.32
N ARG A 133 18.71 15.32 -4.82
CA ARG A 133 20.01 15.96 -4.58
C ARG A 133 21.12 15.01 -4.97
N ASN A 134 21.30 14.84 -6.27
CA ASN A 134 22.61 14.51 -6.82
C ASN A 134 23.08 15.65 -7.74
N ASP A 135 22.93 16.89 -7.28
CA ASP A 135 23.74 18.00 -7.77
C ASP A 135 25.14 17.83 -7.19
N ARG A 136 26.01 17.29 -8.05
CA ARG A 136 27.46 17.32 -7.89
C ARG A 136 27.90 18.77 -7.76
N VAL A 137 28.02 19.25 -6.52
CA VAL A 137 28.74 20.48 -6.23
C VAL A 137 30.22 20.25 -6.59
N PRO A 138 30.81 21.03 -7.52
CA PRO A 138 32.24 20.96 -7.77
C PRO A 138 32.95 21.51 -6.53
N VAL A 139 33.66 20.63 -5.81
CA VAL A 139 34.51 21.03 -4.69
C VAL A 139 35.60 21.94 -5.24
N LEU A 140 35.41 23.25 -5.07
CA LEU A 140 36.41 24.28 -5.27
C LEU A 140 37.57 23.99 -4.31
N ARG A 141 38.63 23.44 -4.89
CA ARG A 141 39.92 23.17 -4.27
C ARG A 141 40.53 24.49 -3.79
N GLN A 142 40.26 24.87 -2.55
CA GLN A 142 40.86 26.05 -1.92
C GLN A 142 42.33 25.73 -1.58
N LYS A 143 43.20 25.92 -2.58
CA LYS A 143 44.65 25.99 -2.40
C LYS A 143 44.95 27.23 -1.56
N ARG A 144 45.36 27.07 -0.29
CA ARG A 144 46.18 28.04 0.43
C ARG A 144 46.96 27.35 1.55
N SER A 145 48.20 26.98 1.26
CA SER A 145 49.31 27.38 2.12
C SER A 145 50.52 27.67 1.24
N PHE A 146 50.97 28.91 1.35
CA PHE A 146 52.11 29.46 0.64
C PHE A 146 53.39 28.91 1.27
N GLY A 147 54.21 28.23 0.46
CA GLY A 147 55.59 27.91 0.77
C GLY A 147 56.46 28.30 -0.41
N SER A 148 57.24 29.37 -0.25
CA SER A 148 58.68 29.48 -0.55
C SER A 148 59.10 30.91 -0.91
N VAL A 149 59.95 31.46 -0.02
CA VAL A 149 61.29 32.02 -0.28
C VAL A 149 61.43 33.33 -1.08
N GLY A 150 62.25 34.21 -0.47
CA GLY A 150 63.02 35.27 -1.13
C GLY A 150 63.06 36.52 -0.25
N ASN A 151 64.08 36.65 0.62
CA ASN A 151 65.21 37.61 0.52
C ASN A 151 64.72 39.07 0.43
N ILE A 152 65.21 40.06 1.18
CA ILE A 152 66.51 40.70 0.99
C ILE A 152 66.87 41.62 2.18
N SER A 153 68.14 41.56 2.58
CA SER A 153 69.03 42.66 2.95
C SER A 153 68.68 43.66 4.07
N GLY A 154 69.56 43.71 5.08
CA GLY A 154 69.74 44.93 5.87
C GLY A 154 70.66 44.83 7.08
N LYS A 155 71.99 44.95 6.85
CA LYS A 155 72.99 45.75 7.62
C LYS A 155 73.02 45.59 9.17
N ARG A 156 74.13 45.56 9.90
CA ARG A 156 75.57 45.86 9.79
C ARG A 156 76.04 45.86 11.26
N LYS A 157 77.28 45.43 11.55
CA LYS A 157 78.19 45.95 12.61
C LYS A 157 77.65 45.84 14.06
N CYS A 158 78.34 45.22 15.01
CA CYS A 158 79.69 45.49 15.48
C CYS A 158 80.27 44.25 16.15
#